data_AF-R6BLI4-F1
#
_entry.id   AF-R6BLI4-F1
#
_cell.length_a   1.000
_cell.length_b   1.000
_cell.length_c   1.000
_cell.angle_alpha   90.00
_cell.angle_beta   90.00
_cell.angle_gamma   90.00
#
_symmetry.space_group_name_H-M   'P 1'
#
loop_
_entity.id
_entity.type
_entity.pdbx_description
1 polymer ?
#
loop_
_entity_poly.entity_id
_entity_poly.type
_entity_poly.pdbx_seq_one_letter_code
_entity_poly.pdbx_strand_id
1 'polypeptide(L)'
;MKGNHWDYEKNLPDETLQKFLEEKVSSIQRRILESIGLQTDPIYYCAGYTDENGEQRRAYNLNKLLLQILRAVKGEKVLVLADNINEDESM
;
A
#
# COMPACT_ATOMS: atom_id res chain seq x y z
N MET A 1 20.07 7.53 -16.09
CA MET A 1 19.91 6.88 -14.77
C MET A 1 18.62 6.09 -14.83
N LYS A 2 18.63 4.79 -14.54
CA LYS A 2 17.39 3.99 -14.47
C LYS A 2 16.53 4.63 -13.39
N GLY A 3 15.32 5.05 -13.75
CA GLY A 3 14.42 5.77 -12.86
C GLY A 3 14.00 4.92 -11.66
N ASN A 4 13.01 5.39 -10.92
CA ASN A 4 12.39 4.69 -9.79
C ASN A 4 11.61 3.41 -10.17
N HIS A 5 11.76 2.87 -11.39
CA HIS A 5 11.09 1.65 -11.83
C HIS A 5 9.56 1.71 -11.67
N TRP A 6 9.01 2.92 -11.80
CA TRP A 6 7.58 3.21 -11.72
C TRP A 6 7.02 3.52 -13.11
N ASP A 7 5.94 2.84 -13.49
CA ASP A 7 5.16 3.17 -14.68
C ASP A 7 4.17 4.29 -14.30
N TYR A 8 4.47 5.52 -14.72
CA TYR A 8 3.66 6.70 -14.39
C TYR A 8 2.32 6.75 -15.14
N GLU A 9 2.27 6.17 -16.35
CA GLU A 9 1.05 6.07 -17.16
C GLU A 9 0.06 5.12 -16.46
N LYS A 10 0.52 3.92 -16.10
CA LYS A 10 -0.29 2.90 -15.43
C LYS A 10 -0.39 3.07 -13.91
N ASN A 11 0.43 3.94 -13.33
CA ASN A 11 0.54 4.19 -11.89
C ASN A 11 0.80 2.90 -11.08
N LEU A 12 1.81 2.12 -11.49
CA LEU A 12 2.18 0.87 -10.85
C LEU A 12 3.68 0.62 -10.95
N PRO A 13 4.26 -0.19 -10.04
CA PRO A 13 5.64 -0.61 -10.16
C PRO A 13 5.84 -1.49 -11.41
N ASP A 14 6.96 -1.31 -12.10
CA ASP A 14 7.38 -2.28 -13.11
C ASP A 14 7.79 -3.62 -12.46
N GLU A 15 8.10 -4.63 -13.28
CA GLU A 15 8.48 -5.97 -12.78
C GLU A 15 9.70 -5.94 -11.85
N THR A 16 10.64 -5.02 -12.07
CA THR A 16 11.85 -4.88 -11.24
C THR A 16 11.49 -4.34 -9.86
N LEU A 17 10.71 -3.25 -9.80
CA LEU A 17 10.27 -2.68 -8.53
C LEU A 17 9.31 -3.63 -7.80
N GLN A 18 8.38 -4.27 -8.52
CA GLN A 18 7.46 -5.23 -7.93
C GLN A 18 8.21 -6.38 -7.26
N LYS A 19 9.19 -6.98 -7.95
CA LYS A 19 10.03 -8.04 -7.38
C LYS A 19 10.75 -7.56 -6.12
N PHE A 20 11.34 -6.37 -6.15
CA PHE A 20 12.00 -5.79 -4.98
C PHE A 20 11.04 -5.60 -3.79
N LEU A 21 9.82 -5.12 -4.05
CA LEU A 21 8.81 -4.91 -3.01
C LEU A 21 8.34 -6.24 -2.40
N GLU A 22 8.13 -7.28 -3.20
CA GLU A 22 7.75 -8.62 -2.71
C GLU A 22 8.87 -9.29 -1.88
N GLU A 23 10.13 -9.12 -2.31
CA GLU A 23 11.29 -9.56 -1.53
C GLU A 23 11.38 -8.82 -0.19
N LYS A 24 11.08 -7.51 -0.16
CA LYS A 24 11.00 -6.72 1.07
C LYS A 24 9.89 -7.20 2.00
N VAL A 25 8.68 -7.47 1.48
CA VAL A 25 7.56 -8.03 2.25
C VAL A 25 7.99 -9.35 2.90
N SER A 26 8.53 -10.27 2.11
CA SER A 26 9.00 -11.58 2.59
C SER A 26 10.07 -11.45 3.67
N SER A 27 11.02 -10.52 3.50
CA SER A 27 12.08 -10.25 4.47
C SER A 27 11.55 -9.66 5.78
N ILE A 28 10.58 -8.73 5.72
CA ILE A 28 9.97 -8.13 6.90
C ILE A 28 9.14 -9.17 7.66
N GLN A 29 8.29 -9.91 6.94
CA GLN A 29 7.45 -10.96 7.52
C GLN A 29 8.30 -11.98 8.29
N ARG A 30 9.39 -12.47 7.68
CA ARG A 30 10.32 -13.41 8.31
C ARG A 30 10.95 -12.84 9.59
N ARG A 31 11.47 -11.61 9.53
CA ARG A 31 12.10 -10.98 10.70
C ARG A 31 11.12 -10.76 11.85
N ILE A 32 9.89 -10.38 11.56
CA ILE A 32 8.85 -10.22 12.59
C ILE A 32 8.53 -11.60 13.22
N LEU A 33 8.37 -12.64 12.40
CA LEU A 33 8.13 -13.99 12.90
C LEU A 33 9.30 -14.50 13.78
N GLU A 34 10.54 -14.33 13.32
CA GLU A 34 11.73 -14.78 14.05
C GLU A 34 12.00 -13.99 15.33
N SER A 35 11.69 -12.68 15.35
CA SER A 35 11.99 -11.82 16.51
C SER A 35 10.93 -11.85 17.60
N ILE A 36 9.64 -11.93 17.23
CA ILE A 36 8.53 -11.83 18.18
C ILE A 36 7.51 -12.97 18.08
N GLY A 37 7.73 -13.95 17.19
CA GLY A 37 6.81 -15.09 17.01
C GLY A 37 5.49 -14.73 16.34
N LEU A 38 5.33 -13.50 15.85
CA LEU A 38 4.09 -13.02 15.27
C LEU A 38 4.10 -13.19 13.75
N GLN A 39 3.12 -13.93 13.23
CA GLN A 39 2.85 -13.96 11.80
C GLN A 39 2.15 -12.66 11.37
N THR A 40 2.70 -12.00 10.35
CA THR A 40 2.16 -10.74 9.80
C THR A 40 1.99 -10.84 8.28
N ASP A 41 1.20 -9.93 7.71
CA ASP A 41 0.99 -9.79 6.26
C ASP A 41 1.33 -8.35 5.83
N PRO A 42 2.62 -7.98 5.72
CA PRO A 42 3.02 -6.64 5.34
C PRO A 42 2.56 -6.29 3.92
N ILE A 43 2.16 -5.03 3.73
CA ILE A 43 1.79 -4.50 2.41
C ILE A 43 2.61 -3.24 2.09
N TYR A 44 2.62 -2.85 0.82
CA TYR A 44 3.20 -1.60 0.35
C TYR A 44 2.13 -0.79 -0.40
N TYR A 45 2.12 0.52 -0.18
CA TYR A 45 1.18 1.45 -0.80
C TYR A 45 1.84 2.83 -0.96
N CYS A 46 1.25 3.68 -1.78
CA CYS A 46 1.60 5.10 -1.91
C CYS A 46 0.33 5.93 -1.65
N ALA A 47 0.40 6.92 -0.77
CA ALA A 47 -0.73 7.81 -0.50
C ALA A 47 -0.97 8.87 -1.59
N GLY A 48 -0.11 8.89 -2.62
CA GLY A 48 -0.03 10.02 -3.55
C GLY A 48 0.73 11.19 -2.92
N TYR A 49 1.33 12.02 -3.75
CA TYR A 49 2.05 13.23 -3.32
C TYR A 49 2.19 14.18 -4.50
N THR A 50 2.35 15.47 -4.21
CA THR A 50 2.78 16.43 -5.24
C THR A 50 4.30 16.47 -5.23
N ASP A 51 4.93 16.26 -6.38
CA ASP A 51 6.39 16.32 -6.48
C ASP A 51 6.92 17.77 -6.53
N GLU A 52 8.24 17.90 -6.55
CA GLU A 52 8.92 19.21 -6.52
C GLU A 52 8.59 20.09 -7.74
N ASN A 53 8.11 19.49 -8.83
CA ASN A 53 7.71 20.21 -10.05
C ASN A 53 6.22 20.58 -10.03
N GLY A 54 5.49 20.25 -8.97
CA GLY A 54 4.06 20.49 -8.86
C GLY A 54 3.21 19.41 -9.53
N GLU A 55 3.79 18.29 -10.01
CA GLU A 55 3.00 17.21 -10.59
C GLU A 55 2.36 16.35 -9.49
N GLN A 56 1.04 16.19 -9.57
CA GLN A 56 0.32 15.32 -8.65
C GLN A 56 0.53 13.85 -9.02
N ARG A 57 1.15 13.09 -8.12
CA ARG A 57 1.27 11.64 -8.19
C ARG A 57 0.06 10.98 -7.54
N ARG A 58 -0.60 10.11 -8.29
CA ARG A 58 -1.77 9.34 -7.85
C ARG A 58 -1.39 8.36 -6.75
N ALA A 59 -2.35 8.06 -5.88
CA ALA A 59 -2.18 7.02 -4.88
C ALA A 59 -2.09 5.63 -5.53
N TYR A 60 -1.46 4.68 -4.83
CA TYR A 60 -1.33 3.29 -5.27
C TYR A 60 -1.62 2.34 -4.12
N ASN A 61 -2.40 1.29 -4.39
CA ASN A 61 -2.68 0.20 -3.46
C ASN A 61 -3.42 0.60 -2.16
N LEU A 62 -4.08 1.76 -2.13
CA LEU A 62 -4.87 2.19 -0.96
C LEU A 62 -6.02 1.23 -0.64
N ASN A 63 -6.62 0.60 -1.64
CA ASN A 63 -7.65 -0.42 -1.42
C ASN A 63 -7.12 -1.62 -0.63
N LYS A 64 -5.87 -2.02 -0.86
CA LYS A 64 -5.21 -3.08 -0.09
C LYS A 64 -4.96 -2.62 1.35
N LEU A 65 -4.59 -1.37 1.56
CA LEU A 65 -4.48 -0.78 2.91
C LEU A 65 -5.82 -0.77 3.64
N LEU A 66 -6.88 -0.27 3.01
CA LEU A 66 -8.22 -0.27 3.57
C LEU A 66 -8.65 -1.70 3.96
N LEU A 67 -8.44 -2.67 3.08
CA LEU A 67 -8.75 -4.07 3.36
C LEU A 67 -8.01 -4.60 4.60
N GLN A 68 -6.73 -4.26 4.77
CA GLN A 68 -5.96 -4.66 5.96
C GLN A 68 -6.50 -4.00 7.23
N ILE A 69 -6.87 -2.72 7.16
CA ILE A 69 -7.51 -2.02 8.29
C ILE A 69 -8.82 -2.71 8.67
N LEU A 70 -9.69 -2.98 7.69
CA LEU A 70 -10.99 -3.62 7.94
C LEU A 70 -10.84 -5.03 8.55
N ARG A 71 -9.81 -5.80 8.14
CA ARG A 71 -9.51 -7.12 8.72
C ARG A 71 -9.00 -7.05 10.16
N ALA A 72 -8.28 -5.98 10.52
CA ALA A 72 -7.75 -5.78 11.87
C ALA A 72 -8.80 -5.21 12.85
N VAL A 73 -9.85 -4.58 12.33
CA VAL A 73 -10.91 -3.93 13.09
C VAL A 73 -12.02 -4.94 13.45
N LYS A 74 -12.57 -4.87 14.67
CA LYS A 74 -13.73 -5.69 15.08
C LYS A 74 -14.95 -5.34 14.23
N GLY A 75 -15.78 -6.34 13.87
CA GLY A 75 -16.91 -6.18 12.95
C GLY A 75 -17.87 -5.01 13.25
N GLU A 76 -18.17 -4.73 14.52
CA GLU A 76 -19.02 -3.59 14.92
C GLU A 76 -18.44 -2.23 14.49
N LYS A 77 -17.11 -2.10 14.48
CA LYS A 77 -16.42 -0.87 14.06
C LYS A 77 -16.22 -0.79 12.55
N VAL A 78 -16.33 -1.90 11.83
CA VAL A 78 -16.30 -1.94 10.36
C VAL A 78 -17.51 -1.20 9.80
N LEU A 79 -18.68 -1.32 10.43
CA LEU A 79 -19.91 -0.62 10.01
C LEU A 79 -19.73 0.90 10.03
N VAL A 80 -19.11 1.43 11.09
CA VAL A 80 -18.83 2.88 11.22
C VAL A 80 -17.86 3.38 10.13
N LEU A 81 -16.93 2.54 9.69
CA LEU A 81 -16.00 2.91 8.62
C LEU A 81 -16.69 2.98 7.26
N ALA A 82 -17.66 2.09 7.00
CA ALA A 82 -18.41 2.07 5.75
C ALA A 82 -19.14 3.40 5.49
N ASP A 83 -19.71 4.00 6.54
CA ASP A 83 -20.43 5.28 6.47
C ASP A 83 -19.50 6.49 6.21
N ASN A 84 -18.18 6.32 6.29
CA ASN A 84 -17.18 7.39 6.13
C ASN A 84 -16.24 7.15 4.93
N ILE A 85 -16.56 6.21 4.03
CA ILE A 85 -15.77 5.97 2.82
C ILE A 85 -15.92 7.18 1.90
N ASN A 86 -14.79 7.69 1.41
CA ASN A 86 -14.79 8.75 0.41
C ASN A 86 -15.36 8.22 -0.91
N GLU A 87 -16.37 8.91 -1.45
CA GLU A 87 -17.03 8.55 -2.72
C GLU A 87 -16.37 9.22 -3.94
N ASP A 88 -15.38 10.09 -3.72
CA ASP A 88 -14.66 10.76 -4.80
C ASP A 88 -13.76 9.76 -5.56
N GLU A 89 -14.20 9.36 -6.75
CA GLU A 89 -13.46 8.48 -7.67
C GLU A 89 -12.17 9.12 -8.22
N SER A 90 -11.97 10.44 -8.04
CA SER A 90 -10.78 11.17 -8.53
C SER A 90 -9.59 11.15 -7.56
N MET A 91 -9.78 10.62 -6.35
CA MET A 91 -8.76 10.46 -5.30
C MET A 91 -8.12 9.07 -5.29
#